data_AF-A0A7Y8DU32-F1
#
_entry.id   AF-A0A7Y8DU32-F1
#
_cell.length_a   1.000
_cell.length_b   1.000
_cell.length_c   1.000
_cell.angle_alpha   90.00
_cell.angle_beta   90.00
_cell.angle_gamma   90.00
#
_symmetry.space_group_name_H-M   'P 1'
#
loop_
_entity.id
_entity.type
_entity.pdbx_description
1 polymer ?
#
loop_
_entity_poly.entity_id
_entity_poly.type
_entity_poly.pdbx_seq_one_letter_code
_entity_poly.pdbx_strand_id
1 'polypeptide(L)'
;MARAAINVLGATGATYDFVTNGAGVVGSSRDSVGVYHITGCLGMVPFPPVDDGWGYTVNQVDSRADVDIQFDDDVLVVTVTKDGKPYDLKHMITLHILVPDAPAVEMPQEAQPAEDPVTPEA
;
A
#
# COMPACT_ATOMS: atom_id res chain seq x y z
N MET A 1 -0.85 11.04 -4.36
CA MET A 1 -0.71 9.85 -3.47
C MET A 1 -0.79 8.64 -4.37
N ALA A 2 0.14 7.70 -4.18
CA ALA A 2 0.24 6.50 -5.00
C ALA A 2 -0.44 5.32 -4.32
N ARG A 3 -0.90 4.37 -5.12
CA ARG A 3 -1.47 3.12 -4.63
C ARG A 3 -0.36 2.13 -4.29
N ALA A 4 -0.57 1.39 -3.22
CA ALA A 4 0.26 0.27 -2.81
C ALA A 4 -0.58 -0.87 -2.27
N ALA A 5 0.00 -2.06 -2.23
CA ALA A 5 -0.57 -3.23 -1.59
C ALA A 5 0.43 -3.81 -0.60
N ILE A 6 -0.05 -4.17 0.59
CA ILE A 6 0.74 -4.83 1.64
C ILE A 6 0.07 -6.13 2.03
N ASN A 7 0.82 -7.23 2.06
CA ASN A 7 0.38 -8.49 2.63
C ASN A 7 0.90 -8.63 4.06
N VAL A 8 0.01 -8.84 5.01
CA VAL A 8 0.32 -8.93 6.45
C VAL A 8 0.06 -10.34 6.95
N LEU A 9 1.07 -10.98 7.55
CA LEU A 9 0.95 -12.32 8.14
C LEU A 9 0.08 -12.28 9.39
N GLY A 10 -0.91 -13.17 9.46
CA GLY A 10 -1.87 -13.22 10.55
C GLY A 10 -1.27 -13.58 11.91
N ALA A 11 -0.34 -14.53 11.94
CA ALA A 11 0.25 -15.02 13.20
C ALA A 11 1.15 -14.00 13.91
N THR A 12 1.78 -13.09 13.16
CA THR A 12 2.82 -12.18 13.67
C THR A 12 2.55 -10.70 13.39
N GLY A 13 1.65 -10.39 12.45
CA GLY A 13 1.46 -9.06 11.90
C GLY A 13 2.64 -8.56 11.07
N ALA A 14 3.65 -9.39 10.80
CA ALA A 14 4.80 -8.99 10.00
C ALA A 14 4.41 -8.83 8.53
N THR A 15 5.08 -7.90 7.86
CA THR A 15 4.93 -7.70 6.42
C THR A 15 5.50 -8.92 5.68
N TYR A 16 4.65 -9.58 4.90
CA TYR A 16 5.07 -10.67 4.01
C TYR A 16 5.66 -10.11 2.72
N ASP A 17 4.91 -9.21 2.08
CA ASP A 17 5.36 -8.44 0.92
C ASP A 17 4.73 -7.05 0.92
N PHE A 18 5.33 -6.17 0.13
CA PHE A 18 4.85 -4.81 -0.09
C PHE A 18 5.18 -4.41 -1.53
N VAL A 19 4.16 -3.98 -2.27
CA VAL A 19 4.27 -3.53 -3.67
C VAL A 19 3.73 -2.11 -3.76
N THR A 20 4.49 -1.21 -4.36
CA THR A 20 4.13 0.20 -4.47
C THR A 20 4.62 0.82 -5.78
N ASN A 21 3.83 1.76 -6.31
CA ASN A 21 4.26 2.69 -7.36
C ASN A 21 4.72 4.04 -6.78
N GLY A 22 4.66 4.20 -5.46
CA GLY A 22 5.01 5.40 -4.73
C GLY A 22 6.36 5.31 -4.03
N ALA A 23 6.51 6.12 -2.99
CA ALA A 23 7.66 6.13 -2.11
C ALA A 23 7.24 5.93 -0.65
N GLY A 24 8.24 5.78 0.22
CA GLY A 24 8.06 5.59 1.65
C GLY A 24 8.26 4.14 2.10
N VAL A 25 8.28 3.97 3.42
CA VAL A 25 8.41 2.67 4.08
C VAL A 25 7.12 2.43 4.83
N VAL A 26 6.44 1.33 4.52
CA VAL A 26 5.28 0.86 5.26
C VAL A 26 5.71 -0.24 6.20
N GLY A 27 5.33 -0.11 7.47
CA GLY A 27 5.54 -1.13 8.49
C GLY A 27 4.23 -1.78 8.89
N SER A 28 4.29 -3.03 9.33
CA SER A 28 3.16 -3.70 9.96
C SER A 28 3.59 -4.50 11.18
N SER A 29 2.73 -4.55 12.20
CA SER A 29 2.95 -5.33 13.41
C SER A 29 1.64 -5.79 14.02
N ARG A 30 1.68 -6.90 14.76
CA ARG A 30 0.56 -7.34 15.59
C ARG A 30 0.67 -6.71 16.97
N ASP A 31 -0.37 -6.00 17.38
CA ASP A 31 -0.47 -5.41 18.71
C ASP A 31 -1.02 -6.43 19.72
N SER A 32 -2.17 -7.03 19.38
CA SER A 32 -2.82 -8.06 20.19
C SER A 32 -3.57 -9.06 19.30
N VAL A 33 -4.27 -10.03 19.89
CA VAL A 33 -5.01 -11.05 19.11
C VAL A 33 -6.02 -10.35 18.21
N GLY A 34 -5.91 -10.55 16.91
CA GLY A 34 -6.78 -9.94 15.91
C GLY A 34 -6.60 -8.43 15.75
N VAL A 35 -5.55 -7.81 16.30
CA VAL A 35 -5.29 -6.37 16.12
C VAL A 35 -3.93 -6.16 15.47
N TYR A 36 -3.95 -5.55 14.29
CA TYR A 36 -2.77 -5.26 13.49
C TYR A 36 -2.65 -3.76 13.25
N HIS A 37 -1.45 -3.22 13.42
CA HIS A 37 -1.13 -1.83 13.13
C HIS A 37 -0.30 -1.76 11.86
N ILE A 38 -0.67 -0.83 10.98
CA ILE A 38 0.06 -0.51 9.75
C ILE A 38 0.42 0.97 9.82
N THR A 39 1.71 1.27 9.66
CA THR A 39 2.28 2.61 9.83
C THR A 39 2.99 3.06 8.57
N GLY A 40 3.06 4.38 8.34
CA GLY A 40 3.73 4.94 7.16
C GLY A 40 2.90 4.89 5.88
N CYS A 41 1.62 4.53 5.99
CA CYS A 41 0.62 4.67 4.93
C CYS A 41 -0.24 5.92 5.17
N LEU A 42 -1.00 6.31 4.14
CA LEU A 42 -1.92 7.45 4.16
C LEU A 42 -3.38 6.98 4.24
N GLY A 43 -3.61 5.82 4.86
CA GLY A 43 -4.92 5.16 4.96
C GLY A 43 -5.23 4.19 3.81
N MET A 44 -6.46 3.69 3.78
CA MET A 44 -6.97 2.80 2.72
C MET A 44 -7.21 3.57 1.43
N VAL A 45 -7.09 2.89 0.28
CA VAL A 45 -7.61 3.44 -0.97
C VAL A 45 -9.15 3.59 -0.86
N PRO A 46 -9.73 4.77 -1.12
CA PRO A 46 -11.18 4.99 -1.02
C PRO A 46 -11.98 4.09 -1.95
N PHE A 47 -13.10 3.55 -1.47
CA PHE A 47 -14.02 2.75 -2.31
C PHE A 47 -14.72 3.61 -3.39
N PRO A 48 -15.20 3.00 -4.48
CA PRO A 48 -16.04 3.68 -5.47
C PRO A 48 -17.27 4.35 -4.83
N PRO A 49 -17.72 5.52 -5.34
CA PRO A 49 -17.32 6.16 -6.61
C PRO A 49 -16.13 7.14 -6.47
N VAL A 50 -15.56 7.28 -5.28
CA VAL A 50 -14.52 8.28 -5.02
C VAL A 50 -13.21 7.90 -5.72
N ASP A 51 -12.90 6.61 -5.78
CA ASP A 51 -11.77 6.06 -6.52
C ASP A 51 -12.09 4.62 -6.97
N ASP A 52 -11.25 4.03 -7.82
CA ASP A 52 -11.29 2.60 -8.17
C ASP A 52 -10.69 1.72 -7.06
N GLY A 53 -10.95 2.05 -5.79
CA GLY A 53 -10.32 1.38 -4.66
C GLY A 53 -10.75 -0.08 -4.50
N TRP A 54 -9.76 -0.92 -4.22
CA TRP A 54 -9.95 -2.29 -3.76
C TRP A 54 -9.73 -2.24 -2.26
N GLY A 55 -10.63 -2.80 -1.45
CA GLY A 55 -10.49 -2.73 0.02
C GLY A 55 -9.37 -3.65 0.52
N TYR A 56 -9.79 -4.69 1.22
CA TYR A 56 -8.90 -5.75 1.67
C TYR A 56 -9.35 -7.10 1.12
N THR A 57 -8.44 -8.06 1.12
CA THR A 57 -8.75 -9.47 0.84
C THR A 57 -8.11 -10.34 1.91
N VAL A 58 -8.88 -11.29 2.45
CA VAL A 58 -8.37 -12.31 3.36
C VAL A 58 -8.21 -13.64 2.62
N ASN A 59 -7.24 -14.45 3.03
CA ASN A 59 -7.10 -15.80 2.49
C ASN A 59 -8.38 -16.65 2.75
N GLN A 60 -8.71 -17.58 1.85
CA GLN A 60 -9.90 -18.44 1.95
C GLN A 60 -9.98 -19.20 3.28
N VAL A 61 -8.84 -19.60 3.86
CA VAL A 61 -8.81 -20.28 5.18
C VAL A 61 -9.40 -19.42 6.30
N ASP A 62 -9.39 -18.10 6.12
CA ASP A 62 -9.88 -17.07 7.03
C ASP A 62 -11.19 -16.42 6.54
N SER A 63 -11.87 -17.02 5.55
CA SER A 63 -13.08 -16.47 4.89
C SER A 63 -14.29 -16.16 5.78
N ARG A 64 -14.28 -16.60 7.04
CA ARG A 64 -15.32 -16.31 8.04
C ARG A 64 -14.91 -15.26 9.07
N ALA A 65 -13.76 -14.62 8.87
CA ALA A 65 -13.33 -13.52 9.71
C ALA A 65 -14.00 -12.23 9.23
N ASP A 66 -14.47 -11.44 10.19
CA ASP A 66 -14.93 -10.08 10.00
C ASP A 66 -13.74 -9.13 10.23
N VAL A 67 -13.56 -8.15 9.34
CA VAL A 67 -12.46 -7.18 9.42
C VAL A 67 -13.03 -5.77 9.49
N ASP A 68 -12.66 -5.05 10.53
CA ASP A 68 -12.87 -3.62 10.71
C ASP A 68 -11.55 -2.87 10.53
N ILE A 69 -11.60 -1.71 9.87
CA ILE A 69 -10.40 -0.93 9.55
C ILE A 69 -10.64 0.53 9.92
N GLN A 70 -9.72 1.09 10.69
CA GLN A 70 -9.76 2.48 11.16
C GLN A 70 -8.40 3.13 10.88
N PHE A 71 -8.40 4.39 10.46
CA PHE A 71 -7.19 5.16 10.25
C PHE A 71 -7.25 6.43 11.10
N ASP A 72 -6.36 6.54 12.07
CA ASP A 72 -6.24 7.68 12.98
C ASP A 72 -4.78 7.85 13.41
N ASP A 73 -4.35 9.09 13.69
CA ASP A 73 -2.98 9.42 14.12
C ASP A 73 -1.86 8.72 13.29
N ASP A 74 -2.01 8.69 11.96
CA ASP A 74 -1.09 8.05 11.00
C ASP A 74 -0.90 6.53 11.19
N VAL A 75 -1.82 5.87 11.90
CA VAL A 75 -1.86 4.42 12.11
C VAL A 75 -3.15 3.85 11.53
N LEU A 76 -3.00 2.88 10.64
CA LEU A 76 -4.10 2.06 10.13
C LEU A 76 -4.24 0.83 11.02
N VAL A 77 -5.30 0.83 11.84
CA VAL A 77 -5.65 -0.27 12.73
C VAL A 77 -6.60 -1.21 12.02
N VAL A 78 -6.22 -2.49 11.95
CA VAL A 78 -7.02 -3.57 11.39
C VAL A 78 -7.43 -4.49 12.53
N THR A 79 -8.74 -4.53 12.80
CA THR A 79 -9.33 -5.39 13.83
C THR A 79 -10.03 -6.57 13.15
N VAL A 80 -9.64 -7.78 13.53
CA VAL A 80 -10.15 -9.02 12.98
C VAL A 80 -10.88 -9.80 14.06
N THR A 81 -12.13 -10.14 13.79
CA THR A 81 -12.95 -10.96 14.67
C THR A 81 -13.52 -12.17 13.94
N LYS A 82 -13.91 -13.18 14.70
CA LYS A 82 -14.63 -14.35 14.19
C LYS A 82 -15.63 -14.80 15.23
N ASP A 83 -16.88 -14.93 14.83
CA ASP A 83 -17.99 -15.24 15.74
C ASP A 83 -18.04 -14.26 16.94
N GLY A 84 -17.75 -12.98 16.68
CA GLY A 84 -17.73 -11.90 17.67
C GLY A 84 -16.54 -11.91 18.65
N LYS A 85 -15.50 -12.73 18.42
CA LYS A 85 -14.30 -12.80 19.26
C LYS A 85 -13.05 -12.36 18.50
N PRO A 86 -12.05 -11.75 19.16
CA PRO A 86 -10.78 -11.45 18.52
C PRO A 86 -10.16 -12.69 17.90
N TYR A 87 -9.69 -12.58 16.66
CA TYR A 87 -9.23 -13.70 15.85
C TYR A 87 -7.97 -13.32 15.09
N ASP A 88 -6.85 -13.98 15.41
CA ASP A 88 -5.69 -13.92 14.54
C ASP A 88 -5.96 -14.68 13.25
N LEU A 89 -5.69 -14.04 12.12
CA LEU A 89 -5.73 -14.70 10.82
C LEU A 89 -4.73 -15.88 10.82
N LYS A 90 -5.11 -16.99 10.18
CA LYS A 90 -4.21 -18.15 10.06
C LYS A 90 -3.18 -17.98 8.97
N HIS A 91 -3.48 -17.14 7.97
CA HIS A 91 -2.60 -16.92 6.83
C HIS A 91 -2.21 -15.46 6.69
N MET A 92 -2.89 -14.71 5.83
CA MET A 92 -2.58 -13.30 5.58
C MET A 92 -3.81 -12.50 5.17
N ILE A 93 -3.71 -11.20 5.31
CA ILE A 93 -4.60 -10.19 4.73
C ILE A 93 -3.80 -9.31 3.77
N THR A 94 -4.38 -9.03 2.60
CA THR A 94 -3.90 -8.01 1.67
C THR A 94 -4.68 -6.74 1.91
N LEU A 95 -3.99 -5.63 2.11
CA LEU A 95 -4.59 -4.30 2.24
C LEU A 95 -4.15 -3.46 1.04
N HIS A 96 -5.08 -2.77 0.39
CA HIS A 96 -4.72 -1.72 -0.56
C HIS A 96 -4.75 -0.37 0.15
N ILE A 97 -3.60 0.27 0.16
CA ILE A 97 -3.34 1.48 0.93
C ILE A 97 -2.81 2.58 0.02
N LEU A 98 -2.87 3.81 0.51
CA LEU A 98 -2.21 4.96 -0.10
C LEU A 98 -0.84 5.17 0.53
N VAL A 99 0.11 5.61 -0.27
CA VAL A 99 1.45 6.05 0.16
C VAL A 99 1.84 7.34 -0.57
N PRO A 100 2.87 8.06 -0.12
CA PRO A 100 3.40 9.20 -0.85
C PRO A 100 3.76 8.85 -2.31
N ASP A 101 3.63 9.81 -3.22
CA ASP A 101 4.05 9.63 -4.61
C ASP A 101 5.57 9.44 -4.71
N ALA A 102 6.02 8.69 -5.71
CA ALA A 102 7.44 8.59 -6.02
C ALA A 102 7.96 9.97 -6.49
N PRO A 103 9.21 10.34 -6.15
CA PRO A 103 9.79 11.58 -6.66
C PRO A 103 9.86 11.52 -8.20
N ALA A 104 9.61 12.65 -8.85
CA ALA A 104 9.76 12.76 -10.29
C ALA A 104 11.21 12.45 -10.68
N VAL A 105 11.40 11.47 -11.56
CA VAL A 105 12.71 11.18 -12.14
C VAL A 105 12.95 12.19 -13.25
N GLU A 106 13.95 13.06 -13.10
CA GLU A 106 14.42 13.91 -14.19
C GLU A 106 15.02 13.03 -15.28
N MET A 107 14.38 13.01 -16.45
CA MET A 107 14.96 12.35 -17.62
C MET A 107 16.18 13.16 -18.08
N PRO A 108 17.32 12.51 -18.38
CA PRO A 108 18.45 13.20 -19.00
C PRO A 108 17.96 13.90 -20.27
N GLN A 109 18.20 15.20 -20.38
CA GLN A 109 17.91 15.95 -21.59
C GLN A 109 18.76 15.36 -22.72
N GLU A 110 18.11 14.76 -23.72
CA GLU A 110 18.80 14.34 -24.94
C GLU A 110 19.53 15.55 -25.51
N ALA A 111 20.86 15.45 -25.60
CA ALA A 111 21.66 16.48 -26.23
C ALA A 111 21.19 16.62 -27.68
N GLN A 112 20.57 17.75 -28.01
CA GLN A 112 20.21 18.07 -29.38
C GLN A 112 21.49 17.99 -30.22
N PRO A 113 21.49 17.22 -31.33
CA PRO A 113 22.62 17.24 -32.27
C PRO A 113 22.88 18.69 -32.68
N ALA A 114 24.13 19.14 -32.54
CA ALA A 114 24.52 20.45 -33.03
C ALA A 114 24.20 20.53 -34.53
N GLU A 115 23.40 21.51 -34.93
CA GLU A 115 23.16 21.79 -36.34
C GLU A 115 24.51 22.17 -36.98
N ASP A 116 24.96 21.38 -37.96
CA ASP A 116 26.17 21.68 -38.71
C ASP A 116 26.05 23.08 -39.35
N PRO A 117 27.07 23.96 -39.23
CA PRO A 117 27.00 25.27 -39.86
C PRO A 117 26.96 25.08 -41.38
N VAL A 118 25.85 25.47 -42.01
CA VAL A 118 25.76 25.63 -43.46
C VAL A 118 26.69 26.77 -43.89
N THR A 119 27.87 26.42 -44.39
CA THR A 119 28.76 27.37 -45.09
C THR A 119 28.06 27.84 -46.38
N PRO A 120 27.85 29.16 -46.58
CA PRO A 120 27.40 29.67 -47.87
C PRO A 120 28.53 29.54 -48.89
N GLU A 121 28.28 28.87 -50.02
CA GLU A 121 29.16 28.89 -51.18
C GLU A 121 29.10 30.28 -51.84
N ALA A 122 30.27 30.85 -52.14
CA ALA A 122 30.46 32.18 -52.74
C ALA A 122 30.73 32.10 -54.24
#